data_AF-A0A9D8GLM9-F1
#
_entry.id   AF-A0A9D8GLM9-F1
#
_cell.length_a   1.000
_cell.length_b   1.000
_cell.length_c   1.000
_cell.angle_alpha   90.00
_cell.angle_beta   90.00
_cell.angle_gamma   90.00
#
_symmetry.space_group_name_H-M   'P 1'
#
loop_
_entity.id
_entity.type
_entity.pdbx_description
1 polymer ?
#
loop_
_entity_poly.entity_id
_entity_poly.type
_entity_poly.pdbx_seq_one_letter_code
_entity_poly.pdbx_strand_id
1 'polypeptide(L)'
;MPLDSDVANLLHSGVWIVEVLDALVTAELEASPDAVLARFQRVAEMIETYGLAGVGAPHLRHLAGSLWEVPLGGRGRAGYTVPIHVVARRRRVVAVRALMKAGRNAQRGEVALALARGKGGDMIRKRARVGELHKKWRKTRFGYAKALAELASEFRLAAQMIEARTRAGLTQDRLAERMKTKRTVIARLEAGRTKPSTRTLEKLAAATGHRLKISFEPDGG
;
A
#
# COMPACT_ATOMS: atom_id res chain seq x y z
N MET A 1 -9.61 -3.54 31.40
CA MET A 1 -9.73 -2.07 31.26
C MET A 1 -9.88 -1.75 29.78
N PRO A 2 -10.95 -1.06 29.34
CA PRO A 2 -11.43 -1.18 27.97
C PRO A 2 -10.69 -0.22 27.02
N LEU A 3 -10.09 -0.76 25.95
CA LEU A 3 -9.58 -0.01 24.80
C LEU A 3 -9.99 -0.66 23.46
N ASP A 4 -11.02 -1.51 23.44
CA ASP A 4 -11.39 -2.30 22.24
C ASP A 4 -12.32 -1.55 21.27
N SER A 5 -13.06 -0.53 21.71
CA SER A 5 -13.97 0.23 20.85
C SER A 5 -13.27 1.32 20.02
N ASP A 6 -12.14 1.85 20.49
CA ASP A 6 -11.43 2.95 19.82
C ASP A 6 -10.60 2.48 18.62
N VAL A 7 -10.09 1.24 18.66
CA VAL A 7 -9.38 0.64 17.52
C VAL A 7 -10.37 0.29 16.40
N ALA A 8 -11.57 -0.18 16.74
CA ALA A 8 -12.65 -0.44 15.79
C ALA A 8 -13.19 0.87 15.15
N ASN A 9 -13.33 1.94 15.93
CA ASN A 9 -13.76 3.26 15.43
C ASN A 9 -12.70 3.97 14.57
N LEU A 10 -11.42 3.68 14.75
CA LEU A 10 -10.35 4.18 13.87
C LEU A 10 -10.35 3.54 12.47
N LEU A 11 -11.05 2.41 12.30
CA LEU A 11 -11.12 1.66 11.03
C LEU A 11 -12.28 2.07 10.11
N HIS A 12 -13.30 2.81 10.57
CA HIS A 12 -14.58 2.89 9.83
C HIS A 12 -15.26 4.27 9.62
N SER A 13 -14.58 5.43 9.72
CA SER A 13 -15.31 6.69 9.46
C SER A 13 -14.51 7.90 8.99
N GLY A 14 -13.58 7.71 8.04
CA GLY A 14 -13.11 8.85 7.25
C GLY A 14 -12.16 8.49 6.13
N VAL A 15 -12.34 9.18 5.00
CA VAL A 15 -11.56 8.99 3.78
C VAL A 15 -10.10 9.34 4.05
N TRP A 16 -9.22 8.34 3.95
CA TRP A 16 -7.79 8.58 3.94
C TRP A 16 -7.40 9.28 2.64
N ILE A 17 -6.38 10.12 2.72
CA ILE A 17 -5.91 10.94 1.61
C ILE A 17 -4.46 10.61 1.34
N VAL A 18 -4.11 10.27 0.09
CA VAL A 18 -2.72 10.07 -0.30
C VAL A 18 -2.26 11.21 -1.22
N GLU A 19 -1.22 11.91 -0.78
CA GLU A 19 -0.68 13.10 -1.42
C GLU A 19 0.83 12.99 -1.63
N VAL A 20 1.37 13.80 -2.52
CA VAL A 20 2.80 14.02 -2.72
C VAL A 20 3.14 15.43 -2.24
N LEU A 21 4.25 15.56 -1.48
CA LEU A 21 4.61 16.78 -0.76
C LEU A 21 4.68 18.03 -1.63
N ASP A 22 5.41 17.96 -2.74
CA ASP A 22 5.65 19.09 -3.64
C ASP A 22 6.14 18.59 -5.03
N ALA A 23 6.47 19.54 -5.91
CA ALA A 23 6.93 19.27 -7.27
C ALA A 23 8.26 18.48 -7.29
N LEU A 24 9.14 18.68 -6.30
CA LEU A 24 10.41 17.95 -6.21
C LEU A 24 10.14 16.46 -5.94
N VAL A 25 9.30 16.14 -4.96
CA VAL A 25 8.95 14.73 -4.68
C VAL A 25 8.12 14.11 -5.81
N THR A 26 7.34 14.93 -6.53
CA THR A 26 6.63 14.48 -7.73
C THR A 26 7.62 14.10 -8.83
N ALA A 27 8.64 14.90 -9.09
CA ALA A 27 9.69 14.59 -10.07
C ALA A 27 10.49 13.33 -9.67
N GLU A 28 10.80 13.16 -8.38
CA GLU A 28 11.42 11.95 -7.83
C GLU A 28 10.58 10.69 -8.15
N LEU A 29 9.26 10.73 -7.90
CA LEU A 29 8.35 9.65 -8.28
C LEU A 29 8.32 9.42 -9.79
N GLU A 30 8.18 10.49 -10.58
CA GLU A 30 8.07 10.40 -12.04
C GLU A 30 9.35 9.93 -12.73
N ALA A 31 10.51 9.98 -12.07
CA ALA A 31 11.73 9.34 -12.55
C ALA A 31 11.68 7.80 -12.46
N SER A 32 10.72 7.22 -11.74
CA SER A 32 10.59 5.77 -11.57
C SER A 32 9.99 5.08 -12.82
N PRO A 33 10.22 3.76 -12.98
CA PRO A 33 9.56 2.96 -14.00
C PRO A 33 8.03 2.94 -13.86
N ASP A 34 7.32 2.74 -14.97
CA ASP A 34 5.85 2.70 -15.01
C ASP A 34 5.26 1.67 -14.05
N ALA A 35 5.91 0.51 -13.89
CA ALA A 35 5.53 -0.53 -12.93
C ALA A 35 5.57 -0.06 -11.47
N VAL A 36 6.51 0.83 -11.11
CA VAL A 36 6.60 1.40 -9.76
C VAL A 36 5.46 2.36 -9.52
N LEU A 37 5.18 3.26 -10.47
CA LEU A 37 4.07 4.21 -10.38
C LEU A 37 2.71 3.49 -10.32
N ALA A 38 2.52 2.45 -11.13
CA ALA A 38 1.30 1.65 -11.13
C ALA A 38 1.11 0.93 -9.79
N ARG A 39 2.17 0.34 -9.23
CA ARG A 39 2.09 -0.31 -7.92
C ARG A 39 1.87 0.70 -6.80
N PHE A 40 2.51 1.86 -6.85
CA PHE A 40 2.27 2.94 -5.87
C PHE A 40 0.81 3.40 -5.88
N GLN A 41 0.21 3.58 -7.07
CA GLN A 41 -1.21 3.89 -7.19
C GLN A 41 -2.09 2.84 -6.50
N ARG A 42 -1.83 1.54 -6.71
CA ARG A 42 -2.60 0.48 -6.06
C ARG A 42 -2.45 0.49 -4.54
N VAL A 43 -1.26 0.79 -4.02
CA VAL A 43 -1.05 0.96 -2.57
C VAL A 43 -1.78 2.20 -2.06
N ALA A 44 -1.79 3.30 -2.82
CA ALA A 44 -2.56 4.48 -2.47
C ALA A 44 -4.06 4.15 -2.36
N GLU A 45 -4.64 3.47 -3.34
CA GLU A 45 -6.05 3.00 -3.30
C GLU A 45 -6.33 2.19 -2.03
N MET A 46 -5.47 1.22 -1.69
CA MET A 46 -5.64 0.44 -0.46
C MET A 46 -5.54 1.30 0.81
N ILE A 47 -4.66 2.30 0.85
CA ILE A 47 -4.55 3.21 2.00
C ILE A 47 -5.80 4.10 2.09
N GLU A 48 -6.30 4.60 0.96
CA GLU A 48 -7.52 5.43 0.91
C GLU A 48 -8.74 4.65 1.40
N THR A 49 -8.83 3.36 1.07
CA THR A 49 -9.94 2.47 1.48
C THR A 49 -9.79 1.93 2.89
N TYR A 50 -8.62 1.39 3.26
CA TYR A 50 -8.43 0.60 4.49
C TYR A 50 -7.58 1.31 5.56
N GLY A 51 -6.95 2.44 5.23
CA GLY A 51 -6.03 3.14 6.10
C GLY A 51 -4.69 2.42 6.32
N LEU A 52 -3.73 3.12 6.95
CA LEU A 52 -2.37 2.56 7.18
C LEU A 52 -2.39 1.26 7.99
N ALA A 53 -3.20 1.22 9.05
CA ALA A 53 -3.35 0.05 9.92
C ALA A 53 -4.05 -1.12 9.21
N GLY A 54 -4.97 -0.81 8.30
CA GLY A 54 -5.65 -1.82 7.49
C GLY A 54 -4.76 -2.43 6.42
N VAL A 55 -3.85 -1.67 5.81
CA VAL A 55 -2.97 -2.19 4.74
C VAL A 55 -1.82 -3.04 5.29
N GLY A 56 -1.00 -2.48 6.18
CA GLY A 56 0.15 -3.19 6.76
C GLY A 56 1.16 -3.77 5.75
N ALA A 57 1.96 -4.73 6.19
CA ALA A 57 3.01 -5.34 5.37
C ALA A 57 2.42 -6.31 4.32
N PRO A 58 3.04 -6.50 3.14
CA PRO A 58 4.31 -5.93 2.71
C PRO A 58 4.16 -4.58 2.01
N HIS A 59 2.95 -4.10 1.79
CA HIS A 59 2.70 -2.86 1.04
C HIS A 59 3.13 -1.62 1.82
N LEU A 60 3.13 -1.70 3.15
CA LEU A 60 3.47 -0.61 4.04
C LEU A 60 4.29 -1.11 5.24
N ARG A 61 5.37 -0.40 5.55
CA ARG A 61 6.27 -0.68 6.68
C ARG A 61 6.41 0.55 7.56
N HIS A 62 6.15 0.42 8.85
CA HIS A 62 6.45 1.48 9.82
C HIS A 62 7.97 1.59 10.01
N LEU A 63 8.49 2.81 10.07
CA LEU A 63 9.91 3.05 10.34
C LEU A 63 10.12 3.68 11.72
N ALA A 64 9.63 4.90 11.93
CA ALA A 64 9.80 5.63 13.20
C ALA A 64 8.80 6.79 13.29
N GLY A 65 8.18 6.99 14.47
CA GLY A 65 7.23 8.07 14.69
C GLY A 65 6.10 8.06 13.64
N SER A 66 5.92 9.16 12.92
CA SER A 66 4.94 9.28 11.83
C SER A 66 5.46 8.82 10.45
N LEU A 67 6.70 8.32 10.36
CA LEU A 67 7.33 7.92 9.11
C LEU A 67 7.08 6.44 8.80
N TRP A 68 6.64 6.21 7.57
CA TRP A 68 6.41 4.90 6.98
C TRP A 68 7.11 4.79 5.64
N GLU A 69 7.20 3.58 5.12
CA GLU A 69 7.77 3.26 3.82
C GLU A 69 6.79 2.39 3.03
N VAL A 70 6.61 2.72 1.75
CA VAL A 70 6.05 1.81 0.74
C VAL A 70 7.24 1.19 0.00
N PRO A 71 7.58 -0.08 0.29
CA PRO A 71 8.77 -0.72 -0.28
C PRO A 71 8.48 -1.24 -1.70
N LEU A 72 8.82 -0.44 -2.70
CA LEU A 72 8.68 -0.81 -4.11
C LEU A 72 10.02 -1.22 -4.72
N GLY A 73 9.97 -2.01 -5.80
CA GLY A 73 11.17 -2.46 -6.50
C GLY A 73 10.93 -3.69 -7.37
N GLY A 74 11.77 -3.86 -8.39
CA GLY A 74 11.74 -5.01 -9.29
C GLY A 74 12.70 -6.11 -8.85
N ARG A 75 12.32 -7.38 -9.05
CA ARG A 75 13.28 -8.50 -8.99
C ARG A 75 13.93 -8.69 -10.36
N GLY A 76 15.24 -8.99 -10.39
CA GLY A 76 15.97 -9.27 -11.63
C GLY A 76 17.45 -8.87 -11.57
N ARG A 77 18.18 -9.11 -12.68
CA ARG A 77 19.65 -8.95 -12.79
C ARG A 77 20.17 -7.52 -12.53
N ALA A 78 19.31 -6.50 -12.68
CA ALA A 78 19.60 -5.09 -12.39
C ALA A 78 18.88 -4.56 -11.12
N GLY A 79 18.33 -5.45 -10.28
CA GLY A 79 17.35 -5.17 -9.21
C GLY A 79 17.42 -3.77 -8.59
N TYR A 80 16.34 -3.00 -8.78
CA TYR A 80 16.18 -1.67 -8.22
C TYR A 80 15.18 -1.68 -7.06
N THR A 81 15.42 -0.81 -6.07
CA THR A 81 14.47 -0.53 -4.99
C THR A 81 14.08 0.94 -5.06
N VAL A 82 12.79 1.23 -4.89
CA VAL A 82 12.25 2.58 -4.78
C VAL A 82 11.48 2.69 -3.46
N PRO A 83 12.17 2.93 -2.32
CA PRO A 83 11.47 3.17 -1.07
C PRO A 83 10.78 4.54 -1.14
N ILE A 84 9.45 4.52 -1.18
CA ILE A 84 8.66 5.75 -1.07
C ILE A 84 8.42 5.98 0.41
N HIS A 85 9.08 6.99 0.96
CA HIS A 85 8.88 7.38 2.36
C HIS A 85 7.67 8.29 2.45
N VAL A 86 6.77 7.95 3.37
CA VAL A 86 5.52 8.68 3.58
C VAL A 86 5.38 9.09 5.04
N VAL A 87 4.76 10.24 5.27
CA VAL A 87 4.43 10.73 6.61
C VAL A 87 2.92 10.67 6.81
N ALA A 88 2.50 10.08 7.91
CA ALA A 88 1.11 9.93 8.27
C ALA A 88 0.69 10.94 9.36
N ARG A 89 -0.31 11.78 9.10
CA ARG A 89 -0.92 12.68 10.09
C ARG A 89 -2.40 12.89 9.78
N ARG A 90 -3.27 12.78 10.79
CA ARG A 90 -4.71 13.13 10.71
C ARG A 90 -5.40 12.66 9.41
N ARG A 91 -5.42 11.34 9.17
CA ARG A 91 -5.99 10.68 7.98
C ARG A 91 -5.39 11.11 6.62
N ARG A 92 -4.21 11.73 6.63
CA ARG A 92 -3.42 12.03 5.43
C ARG A 92 -2.11 11.26 5.45
N VAL A 93 -1.74 10.75 4.29
CA VAL A 93 -0.46 10.14 3.99
C VAL A 93 0.20 10.98 2.92
N VAL A 94 1.38 11.51 3.21
CA VAL A 94 2.13 12.34 2.28
C VAL A 94 3.43 11.65 1.91
N ALA A 95 3.63 11.34 0.64
CA ALA A 95 4.94 10.98 0.12
C ALA A 95 5.89 12.18 0.21
N VAL A 96 6.99 12.00 0.93
CA VAL A 96 8.00 13.05 1.19
C VAL A 96 9.34 12.75 0.52
N ARG A 97 9.54 11.52 0.03
CA ARG A 97 10.75 11.10 -0.68
C ARG A 97 10.47 9.84 -1.50
N ALA A 98 10.94 9.78 -2.73
CA ALA A 98 10.83 8.60 -3.58
C ALA A 98 12.06 8.43 -4.48
N LEU A 99 13.16 7.86 -3.97
CA LEU A 99 14.37 7.72 -4.80
C LEU A 99 14.55 6.30 -5.31
N MET A 100 14.73 6.16 -6.62
CA MET A 100 15.17 4.91 -7.22
C MET A 100 16.64 4.64 -6.90
N LYS A 101 16.92 3.40 -6.50
CA LYS A 101 18.27 2.94 -6.16
C LYS A 101 18.60 1.67 -6.91
N ALA A 102 19.77 1.66 -7.54
CA ALA A 102 20.38 0.43 -8.05
C ALA A 102 21.04 -0.33 -6.90
N GLY A 103 20.77 -1.64 -6.76
CA GLY A 103 21.44 -2.49 -5.78
C GLY A 103 20.91 -2.41 -4.34
N ARG A 104 21.52 -3.20 -3.44
CA ARG A 104 21.00 -3.51 -2.09
C ARG A 104 21.29 -2.46 -1.01
N ASN A 105 22.14 -1.46 -1.26
CA ASN A 105 22.76 -0.70 -0.17
C ASN A 105 22.71 0.82 -0.39
N ALA A 106 21.72 1.47 0.22
CA ALA A 106 21.75 2.86 0.68
C ALA A 106 20.45 3.11 1.44
N GLN A 107 20.46 3.34 2.76
CA GLN A 107 19.25 3.71 3.52
C GLN A 107 19.44 4.91 4.45
N ARG A 108 20.62 5.09 5.08
CA ARG A 108 20.78 6.06 6.18
C ARG A 108 20.52 7.53 5.81
N GLY A 109 21.00 8.00 4.65
CA GLY A 109 20.84 9.41 4.25
C GLY A 109 19.42 9.83 3.87
N GLU A 110 18.60 8.89 3.36
CA GLU A 110 17.25 9.24 2.88
C GLU A 110 16.21 9.33 3.97
N VAL A 111 16.31 8.45 4.99
CA VAL A 111 15.40 8.49 6.14
C VAL A 111 15.56 9.83 6.86
N ALA A 112 16.78 10.33 7.02
CA ALA A 112 17.04 11.65 7.62
C ALA A 112 16.39 12.79 6.81
N LEU A 113 16.55 12.78 5.47
CA LEU A 113 15.91 13.78 4.60
C LEU A 113 14.39 13.67 4.60
N ALA A 114 13.84 12.45 4.59
CA ALA A 114 12.41 12.20 4.68
C ALA A 114 11.82 12.70 6.01
N LEU A 115 12.53 12.47 7.13
CA LEU A 115 12.16 13.01 8.44
C LEU A 115 12.21 14.54 8.44
N ALA A 116 13.25 15.16 7.87
CA ALA A 116 13.35 16.61 7.79
C ALA A 116 12.19 17.22 6.98
N ARG A 117 11.91 16.67 5.78
CA ARG A 117 10.76 17.05 4.94
C ARG A 117 9.41 16.79 5.63
N GLY A 118 9.33 15.77 6.47
CA GLY A 118 8.16 15.42 7.27
C GLY A 118 7.91 16.30 8.50
N LYS A 119 8.96 16.95 9.03
CA LYS A 119 8.91 17.89 10.15
C LYS A 119 8.60 19.32 9.71
N GLY A 120 8.95 19.69 8.47
CA GLY A 120 8.63 20.99 7.88
C GLY A 120 7.13 21.26 8.00
N GLY A 121 6.77 22.22 8.85
CA GLY A 121 5.39 22.61 9.10
C GLY A 121 4.80 23.29 7.88
N ASP A 122 4.33 22.52 6.91
CA ASP A 122 3.83 23.09 5.66
C ASP A 122 2.35 22.77 5.45
N MET A 123 1.52 23.63 6.05
CA MET A 123 0.17 23.94 5.60
C MET A 123 0.16 24.78 4.31
N ILE A 124 1.34 25.16 3.75
CA ILE A 124 1.45 26.15 2.65
C ILE A 124 1.95 25.55 1.32
N ARG A 125 2.52 24.33 1.27
CA ARG A 125 2.95 23.72 -0.01
C ARG A 125 1.77 23.17 -0.81
N LYS A 126 1.73 23.49 -2.11
CA LYS A 126 0.80 22.88 -3.07
C LYS A 126 1.12 21.39 -3.22
N ARG A 127 0.29 20.55 -2.58
CA ARG A 127 0.36 19.09 -2.65
C ARG A 127 -0.43 18.58 -3.85
N ALA A 128 0.05 17.49 -4.44
CA ALA A 128 -0.67 16.78 -5.50
C ALA A 128 -1.32 15.51 -4.93
N ARG A 129 -2.58 15.26 -5.25
CA ARG A 129 -3.25 13.99 -4.94
C ARG A 129 -2.71 12.89 -5.85
N VAL A 130 -2.43 11.72 -5.27
CA VAL A 130 -1.96 10.58 -6.08
C VAL A 130 -3.00 10.17 -7.13
N GLY A 131 -4.29 10.26 -6.81
CA GLY A 131 -5.37 10.06 -7.79
C GLY A 131 -5.36 11.03 -8.98
N GLU A 132 -4.93 12.28 -8.79
CA GLU A 132 -4.77 13.25 -9.90
C GLU A 132 -3.52 12.96 -10.72
N LEU A 133 -2.42 12.58 -10.06
CA LEU A 133 -1.21 12.11 -10.74
C LEU A 133 -1.48 10.84 -11.54
N HIS A 134 -2.30 9.93 -11.05
CA HIS A 134 -2.74 8.74 -11.77
C HIS A 134 -3.45 9.10 -13.08
N LYS A 135 -4.40 10.06 -13.06
CA LYS A 135 -5.06 10.56 -14.28
C LYS A 135 -4.07 11.15 -15.27
N LYS A 136 -3.07 11.90 -14.77
CA LYS A 136 -1.96 12.42 -15.59
C LYS A 136 -1.16 11.28 -16.21
N TRP A 137 -0.65 10.33 -15.41
CA TRP A 137 0.20 9.24 -15.89
C TRP A 137 -0.51 8.33 -16.90
N ARG A 138 -1.82 8.09 -16.75
CA ARG A 138 -2.62 7.36 -17.76
C ARG A 138 -2.62 8.04 -19.13
N LYS A 139 -2.52 9.36 -19.18
CA LYS A 139 -2.53 10.15 -20.43
C LYS A 139 -1.13 10.37 -20.99
N THR A 140 -0.14 10.53 -20.12
CA THR A 140 1.18 11.01 -20.52
C THR A 140 2.25 9.91 -20.60
N ARG A 141 2.03 8.73 -20.01
CA ARG A 141 3.02 7.65 -19.96
C ARG A 141 2.53 6.42 -20.71
N PHE A 142 3.22 6.11 -21.81
CA PHE A 142 2.84 5.04 -22.74
C PHE A 142 2.68 3.66 -22.07
N GLY A 143 3.62 3.25 -21.20
CA GLY A 143 3.59 1.92 -20.57
C GLY A 143 2.76 1.84 -19.27
N TYR A 144 2.27 2.97 -18.74
CA TYR A 144 1.62 3.03 -17.43
C TYR A 144 0.30 2.27 -17.38
N ALA A 145 -0.55 2.43 -18.40
CA ALA A 145 -1.84 1.73 -18.45
C ALA A 145 -1.66 0.21 -18.48
N LYS A 146 -0.70 -0.29 -19.27
CA LYS A 146 -0.34 -1.71 -19.33
C LYS A 146 0.16 -2.21 -17.97
N ALA A 147 1.09 -1.49 -17.35
CA ALA A 147 1.61 -1.84 -16.03
C ALA A 147 0.51 -1.89 -14.95
N LEU A 148 -0.51 -1.03 -15.03
CA LEU A 148 -1.65 -1.04 -14.11
C LEU A 148 -2.58 -2.25 -14.33
N ALA A 149 -2.80 -2.63 -15.59
CA ALA A 149 -3.61 -3.78 -15.98
C ALA A 149 -2.96 -5.10 -15.54
N GLU A 150 -1.65 -5.24 -15.70
CA GLU A 150 -0.88 -6.41 -15.26
C GLU A 150 -0.99 -6.68 -13.75
N LEU A 151 -1.19 -5.61 -12.96
CA LEU A 151 -1.38 -5.71 -11.50
C LEU A 151 -2.82 -5.97 -11.08
N ALA A 152 -3.80 -5.88 -11.99
CA ALA A 152 -5.22 -5.87 -11.63
C ALA A 152 -5.65 -7.15 -10.90
N SER A 153 -5.22 -8.33 -11.37
CA SER A 153 -5.59 -9.61 -10.76
C SER A 153 -4.94 -9.82 -9.39
N GLU A 154 -3.65 -9.51 -9.26
CA GLU A 154 -2.88 -9.55 -8.00
C GLU A 154 -3.58 -8.71 -6.92
N PHE A 155 -3.88 -7.45 -7.26
CA PHE A 155 -4.44 -6.50 -6.30
C PHE A 155 -5.93 -6.73 -6.04
N ARG A 156 -6.72 -7.19 -7.01
CA ARG A 156 -8.14 -7.50 -6.77
C ARG A 156 -8.29 -8.57 -5.71
N LEU A 157 -7.55 -9.67 -5.81
CA LEU A 157 -7.61 -10.74 -4.82
C LEU A 157 -7.06 -10.29 -3.46
N ALA A 158 -5.92 -9.59 -3.45
CA ALA A 158 -5.34 -9.05 -2.23
C ALA A 158 -6.29 -8.09 -1.49
N ALA A 159 -6.94 -7.18 -2.23
CA ALA A 159 -7.89 -6.22 -1.69
C ALA A 159 -9.08 -6.93 -1.02
N GLN A 160 -9.64 -7.98 -1.64
CA GLN A 160 -10.73 -8.75 -1.04
C GLN A 160 -10.33 -9.42 0.29
N MET A 161 -9.09 -9.93 0.40
CA MET A 161 -8.59 -10.51 1.65
C MET A 161 -8.36 -9.44 2.73
N ILE A 162 -7.77 -8.30 2.36
CA ILE A 162 -7.57 -7.15 3.26
C ILE A 162 -8.93 -6.61 3.73
N GLU A 163 -9.90 -6.52 2.84
CA GLU A 163 -11.26 -6.08 3.13
C GLU A 163 -11.95 -7.01 4.13
N ALA A 164 -11.95 -8.32 3.87
CA ALA A 164 -12.52 -9.29 4.81
C ALA A 164 -11.87 -9.20 6.20
N ARG A 165 -10.55 -9.03 6.24
CA ARG A 165 -9.80 -8.87 7.49
C ARG A 165 -10.16 -7.58 8.22
N THR A 166 -10.19 -6.45 7.51
CA THR A 166 -10.43 -5.13 8.11
C THR A 166 -11.88 -4.96 8.57
N ARG A 167 -12.85 -5.48 7.80
CA ARG A 167 -14.26 -5.58 8.22
C ARG A 167 -14.45 -6.43 9.47
N ALA A 168 -13.65 -7.49 9.62
CA ALA A 168 -13.62 -8.31 10.83
C ALA A 168 -12.89 -7.65 12.01
N GLY A 169 -12.35 -6.43 11.85
CA GLY A 169 -11.59 -5.73 12.89
C GLY A 169 -10.25 -6.40 13.23
N LEU A 170 -9.69 -7.21 12.33
CA LEU A 170 -8.51 -8.02 12.61
C LEU A 170 -7.22 -7.36 12.11
N THR A 171 -6.17 -7.44 12.92
CA THR A 171 -4.80 -7.24 12.44
C THR A 171 -4.31 -8.48 11.71
N GLN A 172 -3.21 -8.36 10.95
CA GLN A 172 -2.58 -9.52 10.30
C GLN A 172 -2.17 -10.59 11.31
N ASP A 173 -1.71 -10.18 12.50
CA ASP A 173 -1.32 -11.09 13.58
C ASP A 173 -2.54 -11.84 14.13
N ARG A 174 -3.64 -11.13 14.39
CA ARG A 174 -4.89 -11.76 14.85
C ARG A 174 -5.50 -12.70 13.82
N LEU A 175 -5.44 -12.34 12.53
CA LEU A 175 -5.87 -13.25 11.47
C LEU A 175 -4.97 -14.50 11.41
N ALA A 176 -3.65 -14.33 11.56
CA ALA A 176 -2.71 -15.45 11.57
C ALA A 176 -2.98 -16.41 12.73
N GLU A 177 -3.24 -15.90 13.93
CA GLU A 177 -3.65 -16.67 15.12
C GLU A 177 -4.92 -17.47 14.83
N ARG A 178 -5.98 -16.83 14.32
CA ARG A 178 -7.25 -17.51 13.98
C ARG A 178 -7.09 -18.58 12.90
N MET A 179 -6.23 -18.34 11.92
CA MET A 179 -5.95 -19.29 10.84
C MET A 179 -4.91 -20.36 11.24
N LYS A 180 -4.35 -20.30 12.46
CA LYS A 180 -3.25 -21.16 12.94
C LYS A 180 -2.07 -21.18 11.96
N THR A 181 -1.63 -19.99 11.56
CA THR A 181 -0.51 -19.80 10.62
C THR A 181 0.41 -18.66 11.08
N LYS A 182 1.46 -18.37 10.32
CA LYS A 182 2.38 -17.28 10.63
C LYS A 182 1.89 -15.98 9.99
N ARG A 183 2.13 -14.84 10.66
CA ARG A 183 1.88 -13.50 10.10
C ARG A 183 2.51 -13.32 8.70
N THR A 184 3.70 -13.88 8.48
CA THR A 184 4.38 -13.82 7.17
C THR A 184 3.63 -14.55 6.05
N VAL A 185 2.81 -15.54 6.37
CA VAL A 185 1.90 -16.20 5.41
C VAL A 185 0.75 -15.26 5.07
N ILE A 186 0.11 -14.64 6.08
CA ILE A 186 -0.95 -13.64 5.86
C ILE A 186 -0.44 -12.48 5.01
N ALA A 187 0.73 -11.93 5.34
CA ALA A 187 1.34 -10.86 4.55
C ALA A 187 1.61 -11.28 3.10
N ARG A 188 1.98 -12.55 2.85
CA ARG A 188 2.20 -13.06 1.49
C ARG A 188 0.88 -13.20 0.71
N LEU A 189 -0.18 -13.64 1.38
CA LEU A 189 -1.53 -13.70 0.81
C LEU A 189 -1.99 -12.30 0.42
N GLU A 190 -1.94 -11.35 1.36
CA GLU A 190 -2.32 -9.95 1.15
C GLU A 190 -1.37 -9.19 0.21
N ALA A 191 -0.19 -9.75 -0.09
CA ALA A 191 0.67 -9.23 -1.14
C ALA A 191 0.13 -9.52 -2.55
N GLY A 192 -0.74 -10.52 -2.71
CA GLY A 192 -1.23 -11.02 -3.99
C GLY A 192 -0.20 -11.80 -4.84
N ARG A 193 1.07 -11.86 -4.40
CA ARG A 193 2.20 -12.46 -5.15
C ARG A 193 2.12 -13.98 -5.30
N THR A 194 1.30 -14.65 -4.49
CA THR A 194 1.09 -16.09 -4.56
C THR A 194 -0.39 -16.38 -4.66
N LYS A 195 -0.78 -17.22 -5.63
CA LYS A 195 -2.17 -17.67 -5.76
C LYS A 195 -2.51 -18.58 -4.57
N PRO A 196 -3.45 -18.21 -3.70
CA PRO A 196 -3.91 -19.08 -2.62
C PRO A 196 -4.69 -20.27 -3.15
N SER A 197 -4.66 -21.39 -2.42
CA SER A 197 -5.59 -22.49 -2.68
C SER A 197 -7.00 -22.14 -2.21
N THR A 198 -8.02 -22.81 -2.76
CA THR A 198 -9.41 -22.70 -2.30
C THR A 198 -9.54 -22.98 -0.80
N ARG A 199 -8.86 -24.04 -0.31
CA ARG A 199 -8.77 -24.35 1.13
C ARG A 199 -8.23 -23.19 1.97
N THR A 200 -7.29 -22.41 1.44
CA THR A 200 -6.74 -21.23 2.15
C THR A 200 -7.79 -20.11 2.21
N LEU A 201 -8.51 -19.89 1.11
CA LEU A 201 -9.59 -18.91 1.03
C LEU A 201 -10.75 -19.27 2.00
N GLU A 202 -11.12 -20.54 2.09
CA GLU A 202 -12.14 -21.03 3.02
C GLU A 202 -11.74 -20.78 4.48
N LYS A 203 -10.48 -21.08 4.84
CA LYS A 203 -9.96 -20.81 6.19
C LYS A 203 -9.96 -19.32 6.53
N LEU A 204 -9.59 -18.47 5.56
CA LEU A 204 -9.61 -17.02 5.75
C LEU A 204 -11.05 -16.52 5.93
N ALA A 205 -11.99 -16.99 5.10
CA ALA A 205 -13.40 -16.65 5.21
C ALA A 205 -13.94 -17.05 6.60
N ALA A 206 -13.69 -18.28 7.05
CA ALA A 206 -14.09 -18.73 8.38
C ALA A 206 -13.46 -17.89 9.51
N ALA A 207 -12.16 -17.59 9.44
CA ALA A 207 -11.44 -16.81 10.45
C ALA A 207 -11.91 -15.35 10.55
N THR A 208 -12.41 -14.81 9.44
CA THR A 208 -12.94 -13.45 9.33
C THR A 208 -14.47 -13.38 9.50
N GLY A 209 -15.16 -14.51 9.69
CA GLY A 209 -16.63 -14.54 9.79
C GLY A 209 -17.37 -14.30 8.47
N HIS A 210 -16.72 -14.55 7.33
CA HIS A 210 -17.27 -14.39 5.98
C HIS A 210 -17.61 -15.76 5.35
N ARG A 211 -18.41 -15.73 4.29
CA ARG A 211 -18.65 -16.88 3.40
C ARG A 211 -17.84 -16.69 2.11
N LEU A 212 -17.10 -17.71 1.68
CA LEU A 212 -16.43 -17.70 0.38
C LEU A 212 -17.45 -17.85 -0.75
N LYS A 213 -17.45 -16.91 -1.69
CA LYS A 213 -18.20 -16.97 -2.95
C LYS A 213 -17.22 -16.77 -4.11
N ILE A 214 -17.22 -17.70 -5.06
CA ILE A 214 -16.40 -17.62 -6.29
C ILE A 214 -17.36 -17.41 -7.46
N SER A 215 -17.05 -16.44 -8.32
CA SER A 215 -17.79 -16.14 -9.55
C SER A 215 -16.82 -15.90 -10.70
N PHE A 216 -17.28 -16.17 -11.92
CA PHE A 216 -16.57 -15.85 -13.15
C PHE A 216 -17.15 -14.56 -13.75
N GLU A 217 -16.29 -13.68 -14.24
CA GLU A 217 -16.67 -12.44 -14.91
C GLU A 217 -16.18 -12.49 -16.36
N PRO A 218 -16.88 -11.84 -17.31
CA PRO A 218 -16.39 -11.69 -18.67
C PRO A 218 -15.03 -10.98 -18.68
N ASP A 219 -14.08 -11.48 -19.47
CA ASP A 219 -12.87 -10.73 -19.74
C ASP A 219 -13.24 -9.60 -20.71
N GLY A 220 -13.14 -8.35 -20.27
CA GLY A 220 -13.52 -7.19 -21.06
C GLY A 220 -12.55 -7.00 -22.22
N GLY A 221 -12.80 -7.71 -23.33
CA GLY A 221 -12.14 -7.55 -24.62
C GLY A 221 -12.61 -6.31 -25.37
#